data_AF-A0A6V7K295-F1
#
_entry.id   AF-A0A6V7K295-F1
#
_cell.length_a   1.000
_cell.length_b   1.000
_cell.length_c   1.000
_cell.angle_alpha   90.00
_cell.angle_beta   90.00
_cell.angle_gamma   90.00
#
_symmetry.space_group_name_H-M   'P 1'
#
loop_
_entity.id
_entity.type
_entity.pdbx_description
1 polymer ?
#
loop_
_entity_poly.entity_id
_entity_poly.type
_entity_poly.pdbx_seq_one_letter_code
_entity_poly.pdbx_strand_id
1 'polypeptide(L)'
;MDQLDNEYKKRPIVDDESVIKLVKKLYGFNVKSVKELNGYDDKNSLVICDEDFNNPNVEFVNKDGYVLKIMNSIDSRDIGLVEGQNEMMLYLQQQGVSCSVPVKNLEGNYYSLEILGEEDASKNV
;
A
#
# COMPACT_ATOMS: atom_id res chain seq x y z
N MET A 1 -14.14 30.59 10.94
CA MET A 1 -13.58 29.35 11.54
C MET A 1 -13.39 28.34 10.41
N ASP A 2 -12.81 28.76 9.27
CA ASP A 2 -12.90 28.04 7.97
C ASP A 2 -11.69 28.33 7.05
N GLN A 3 -10.53 28.68 7.62
CA GLN A 3 -9.28 28.86 6.85
C GLN A 3 -8.14 27.93 7.31
N LEU A 4 -8.38 27.09 8.32
CA LEU A 4 -7.42 26.09 8.81
C LEU A 4 -7.70 24.67 8.29
N ASP A 5 -8.90 24.41 7.76
CA ASP A 5 -9.34 23.06 7.37
C ASP A 5 -8.91 22.64 5.95
N ASN A 6 -8.48 23.59 5.10
CA ASN A 6 -8.18 23.31 3.69
C ASN A 6 -6.71 22.98 3.39
N GLU A 7 -5.84 22.96 4.40
CA GLU A 7 -4.38 22.75 4.22
C GLU A 7 -3.84 21.46 4.88
N TYR A 8 -4.66 20.68 5.62
CA TYR A 8 -4.10 19.68 6.56
C TYR A 8 -4.66 18.26 6.53
N LYS A 9 -5.36 17.81 5.47
CA LYS A 9 -5.69 16.37 5.34
C LYS A 9 -4.66 15.63 4.49
N LYS A 10 -3.46 15.46 5.07
CA LYS A 10 -2.36 14.68 4.45
C LYS A 10 -2.63 13.18 4.48
N ARG A 11 -3.28 12.71 5.56
CA ARG A 11 -3.59 11.29 5.74
C ARG A 11 -4.64 10.82 4.74
N PRO A 12 -4.40 9.70 4.03
CA PRO A 12 -5.35 9.18 3.07
C PRO A 12 -6.62 8.67 3.77
N ILE A 13 -7.77 9.01 3.19
CA ILE A 13 -9.09 8.51 3.64
C ILE A 13 -9.49 7.41 2.67
N VAL A 14 -9.41 6.17 3.13
CA VAL A 14 -9.64 4.98 2.33
C VAL A 14 -10.43 4.00 3.19
N ASP A 15 -11.50 3.44 2.66
CA ASP A 15 -12.28 2.40 3.32
C ASP A 15 -11.72 0.99 3.02
N ASP A 16 -12.22 -0.01 3.73
CA ASP A 16 -11.75 -1.39 3.58
C ASP A 16 -12.04 -1.94 2.18
N GLU A 17 -13.13 -1.51 1.53
CA GLU A 17 -13.45 -1.93 0.16
C GLU A 17 -12.39 -1.42 -0.84
N SER A 18 -11.98 -0.16 -0.70
CA SER A 18 -10.93 0.43 -1.52
C SER A 18 -9.57 -0.24 -1.25
N VAL A 19 -9.27 -0.60 0.00
CA VAL A 19 -8.08 -1.40 0.33
C VAL A 19 -8.11 -2.74 -0.40
N ILE A 20 -9.23 -3.47 -0.37
CA ILE A 20 -9.39 -4.74 -1.07
C ILE A 20 -9.18 -4.56 -2.58
N LYS A 21 -9.80 -3.54 -3.18
CA LYS A 21 -9.65 -3.21 -4.61
C LYS A 21 -8.21 -2.90 -4.97
N LEU A 22 -7.50 -2.10 -4.15
CA LEU A 22 -6.10 -1.76 -4.37
C LEU A 22 -5.19 -2.99 -4.28
N VAL A 23 -5.36 -3.84 -3.26
CA VAL A 23 -4.59 -5.08 -3.12
C VAL A 23 -4.81 -6.00 -4.33
N LYS A 24 -6.06 -6.16 -4.76
CA LYS A 24 -6.36 -6.98 -5.94
C LYS A 24 -5.77 -6.39 -7.22
N LYS A 25 -5.95 -5.09 -7.45
CA LYS A 25 -5.49 -4.36 -8.64
C LYS A 25 -3.96 -4.36 -8.75
N LEU A 26 -3.26 -4.04 -7.68
CA LEU A 26 -1.82 -3.78 -7.70
C LEU A 26 -0.99 -5.02 -7.41
N TYR A 27 -1.50 -5.95 -6.59
CA TYR A 27 -0.75 -7.11 -6.12
C TYR A 27 -1.39 -8.45 -6.51
N GLY A 28 -2.57 -8.47 -7.15
CA GLY A 28 -3.20 -9.70 -7.63
C GLY A 28 -3.77 -10.62 -6.54
N PHE A 29 -3.65 -10.26 -5.26
CA PHE A 29 -4.13 -11.06 -4.13
C PHE A 29 -5.65 -10.93 -3.96
N ASN A 30 -6.29 -12.04 -3.57
CA ASN A 30 -7.67 -12.04 -3.08
C ASN A 30 -7.65 -11.83 -1.56
N VAL A 31 -8.38 -10.85 -1.05
CA VAL A 31 -8.37 -10.47 0.37
C VAL A 31 -9.54 -11.13 1.11
N LYS A 32 -9.23 -11.86 2.19
CA LYS A 32 -10.20 -12.46 3.12
C LYS A 32 -10.68 -11.48 4.19
N SER A 33 -9.76 -10.68 4.73
CA SER A 33 -10.08 -9.71 5.77
C SER A 33 -9.12 -8.53 5.77
N VAL A 34 -9.63 -7.40 6.24
CA VAL A 34 -8.89 -6.15 6.43
C VAL A 34 -9.04 -5.73 7.89
N LYS A 35 -7.95 -5.24 8.47
CA LYS A 35 -7.97 -4.59 9.79
C LYS A 35 -7.06 -3.38 9.75
N GLU A 36 -7.63 -2.19 9.95
CA GLU A 36 -6.83 -0.97 10.11
C GLU A 36 -5.93 -1.09 11.35
N LEU A 37 -4.66 -0.73 11.16
CA LEU A 37 -3.64 -0.63 12.19
C LEU A 37 -3.46 0.83 12.59
N ASN A 38 -2.89 1.04 13.77
CA ASN A 38 -2.54 2.39 14.22
C ASN A 38 -1.56 3.02 13.20
N GLY A 39 -1.92 4.20 12.71
CA GLY A 39 -1.12 5.04 11.84
C GLY A 39 -1.29 6.49 12.27
N TYR A 40 -0.25 7.30 12.07
CA TYR A 40 -0.32 8.74 12.34
C TYR A 40 -0.73 9.46 11.05
N ASP A 41 0.23 9.72 10.17
CA ASP A 41 0.00 10.37 8.86
C ASP A 41 -0.33 9.39 7.74
N ASP A 42 0.07 8.12 7.87
CA ASP A 42 -0.20 7.07 6.88
C ASP A 42 -1.41 6.21 7.29
N LYS A 43 -2.04 5.56 6.31
CA LYS A 43 -3.03 4.51 6.56
C LYS A 43 -2.38 3.13 6.39
N ASN A 44 -2.33 2.37 7.47
CA ASN A 44 -1.78 1.02 7.49
C ASN A 44 -2.92 0.02 7.70
N SER A 45 -3.03 -0.97 6.83
CA SER A 45 -4.05 -2.02 6.94
C SER A 45 -3.40 -3.39 6.92
N LEU A 46 -3.66 -4.21 7.93
CA LEU A 46 -3.36 -5.63 7.89
C LEU A 46 -4.37 -6.30 6.95
N VAL A 47 -3.87 -7.02 5.96
CA VAL A 47 -4.67 -7.77 4.99
C VAL A 47 -4.31 -9.24 5.04
N ILE A 48 -5.32 -10.09 5.23
CA ILE A 48 -5.17 -11.54 5.14
C ILE A 48 -5.68 -11.99 3.78
N CYS A 49 -4.92 -12.81 3.06
CA CYS A 49 -5.21 -13.20 1.68
C CYS A 49 -5.53 -14.69 1.52
N ASP A 50 -6.22 -15.05 0.43
CA ASP A 50 -6.34 -16.43 -0.03
C ASP A 50 -5.02 -16.96 -0.57
N GLU A 51 -4.86 -18.29 -0.54
CA GLU A 51 -3.72 -18.97 -1.18
C GLU A 51 -3.80 -18.93 -2.71
N ASP A 52 -5.00 -18.68 -3.28
CA ASP A 52 -5.17 -18.41 -4.70
C ASP A 52 -4.90 -16.93 -4.99
N PHE A 53 -3.91 -16.67 -5.84
CA PHE A 53 -3.50 -15.32 -6.24
C PHE A 53 -2.88 -15.30 -7.64
N ASN A 54 -2.84 -14.10 -8.23
CA ASN A 54 -2.26 -13.90 -9.55
C ASN A 54 -1.16 -12.84 -9.51
N ASN A 55 0.00 -13.18 -8.94
CA ASN A 55 1.18 -12.30 -8.93
C ASN A 55 2.44 -13.10 -9.29
N PRO A 56 3.05 -12.88 -10.47
CA PRO A 56 4.22 -13.65 -10.89
C PRO A 56 5.49 -13.33 -10.09
N ASN A 57 5.48 -12.26 -9.28
CA ASN A 57 6.63 -11.81 -8.49
C ASN A 57 6.60 -12.33 -7.04
N VAL A 58 5.61 -13.15 -6.68
CA VAL A 58 5.44 -13.70 -5.33
C VAL A 58 5.31 -15.22 -5.41
N GLU A 59 6.09 -15.95 -4.61
CA GLU A 59 6.10 -17.42 -4.65
C GLU A 59 4.93 -18.04 -3.88
N PHE A 60 4.56 -17.44 -2.74
CA PHE A 60 3.49 -17.92 -1.88
C PHE A 60 2.88 -16.79 -1.06
N VAL A 61 1.64 -16.97 -0.64
CA VAL A 61 0.95 -16.05 0.26
C VAL A 61 1.35 -16.33 1.72
N ASN A 62 1.73 -15.28 2.45
CA ASN A 62 2.04 -15.41 3.87
C ASN A 62 0.74 -15.61 4.69
N LYS A 63 0.72 -16.65 5.53
CA LYS A 63 -0.43 -16.99 6.38
C LYS A 63 -0.75 -15.91 7.43
N ASP A 64 0.26 -15.17 7.86
CA ASP A 64 0.10 -14.04 8.79
C ASP A 64 -0.34 -12.75 8.08
N GLY A 65 -0.42 -12.79 6.74
CA GLY A 65 -0.86 -11.69 5.91
C GLY A 65 0.21 -10.66 5.59
N TYR A 66 -0.25 -9.48 5.18
CA TYR A 66 0.58 -8.35 4.74
C TYR A 66 0.09 -7.05 5.35
N VAL A 67 0.94 -6.03 5.37
CA VAL A 67 0.53 -4.66 5.68
C VAL A 67 0.49 -3.88 4.39
N LEU A 68 -0.70 -3.45 3.96
CA LEU A 68 -0.83 -2.41 2.95
C LEU A 68 -0.63 -1.05 3.64
N LYS A 69 0.44 -0.34 3.25
CA LYS A 69 0.69 1.02 3.69
C LYS A 69 0.34 1.98 2.56
N ILE A 70 -0.58 2.89 2.82
CA ILE A 70 -0.92 4.01 1.95
C ILE A 70 -0.32 5.25 2.59
N MET A 71 0.73 5.78 1.95
CA MET A 71 1.45 6.95 2.45
C MET A 71 0.60 8.22 2.34
N ASN A 72 0.88 9.17 3.21
CA ASN A 72 0.29 10.51 3.12
C ASN A 72 0.57 11.19 1.77
N SER A 73 -0.29 12.14 1.42
CA SER A 73 -0.26 12.77 0.10
C SER A 73 1.03 13.54 -0.18
N ILE A 74 1.77 14.01 0.83
CA ILE A 74 3.02 14.75 0.60
C ILE A 74 4.17 13.77 0.39
N ASP A 75 4.39 12.86 1.34
CA ASP A 75 5.56 11.97 1.32
C ASP A 75 5.46 10.91 0.21
N SER A 76 4.25 10.54 -0.22
CA SER A 76 4.06 9.62 -1.36
C SER A 76 4.63 10.14 -2.68
N ARG A 77 4.89 11.44 -2.79
CA ARG A 77 5.49 12.08 -3.98
C ARG A 77 7.01 12.21 -3.89
N ASP A 78 7.61 11.96 -2.73
CA ASP A 78 9.05 11.90 -2.58
C ASP A 78 9.55 10.49 -2.90
N ILE A 79 9.82 10.25 -4.18
CA ILE A 79 10.26 8.94 -4.67
C ILE A 79 11.60 8.52 -4.04
N GLY A 80 12.52 9.47 -3.81
CA GLY A 80 13.81 9.17 -3.20
C GLY A 80 13.67 8.68 -1.76
N LEU A 81 12.71 9.23 -1.01
CA LEU A 81 12.35 8.73 0.32
C LEU A 81 11.80 7.29 0.26
N VAL A 82 10.87 7.02 -0.65
CA VAL A 82 10.22 5.70 -0.79
C VAL A 82 11.23 4.62 -1.21
N GLU A 83 12.03 4.90 -2.24
CA GLU A 83 13.08 4.01 -2.71
C GLU A 83 14.13 3.77 -1.62
N GLY A 84 14.60 4.83 -0.96
CA GLY A 84 15.57 4.72 0.14
C GLY A 84 15.07 3.86 1.30
N GLN A 85 13.79 3.98 1.67
CA GLN A 85 13.17 3.11 2.68
C GLN A 85 13.12 1.64 2.25
N ASN A 86 12.74 1.38 1.00
CA ASN A 86 12.67 0.01 0.46
C ASN A 86 14.06 -0.63 0.36
N GLU A 87 15.04 0.08 -0.22
CA GLU A 87 16.42 -0.40 -0.34
C GLU A 87 17.05 -0.69 1.02
N MET A 88 16.77 0.14 2.02
CA MET A 88 17.22 -0.09 3.39
C MET A 88 16.65 -1.40 3.97
N MET A 89 15.35 -1.64 3.82
CA MET A 89 14.71 -2.88 4.29
C MET A 89 15.29 -4.12 3.60
N LEU A 90 15.49 -4.05 2.27
CA LEU A 90 16.08 -5.13 1.49
C LEU A 90 17.53 -5.40 1.91
N TYR A 91 18.33 -4.35 2.12
CA TYR A 91 19.70 -4.49 2.60
C TYR A 91 19.75 -5.14 3.99
N LEU A 92 18.92 -4.67 4.93
CA LEU A 92 18.84 -5.23 6.29
C LEU A 92 18.48 -6.72 6.26
N GLN A 93 17.51 -7.10 5.45
CA GLN A 93 17.14 -8.51 5.25
C GLN A 93 18.34 -9.34 4.73
N GLN A 94 19.08 -8.83 3.75
CA GLN A 94 20.27 -9.51 3.21
C GLN A 94 21.37 -9.69 4.27
N GLN A 95 21.46 -8.79 5.24
CA GLN A 95 22.38 -8.91 6.38
C GLN A 95 21.85 -9.82 7.50
N GLY A 96 20.69 -10.46 7.32
CA GLY A 96 20.08 -11.35 8.32
C GLY A 96 19.39 -10.60 9.47
N VAL A 97 19.13 -9.30 9.32
CA VAL A 97 18.34 -8.54 10.29
C VAL A 97 16.86 -8.85 10.09
N SER A 98 16.18 -9.23 11.17
CA SER A 98 14.73 -9.43 11.15
C SER A 98 14.03 -8.08 11.01
N CYS A 99 13.44 -7.82 9.84
CA CYS A 99 12.67 -6.62 9.54
C CYS A 99 11.54 -6.93 8.57
N SER A 100 10.63 -5.98 8.39
CA SER A 100 9.65 -6.03 7.31
C SER A 100 10.35 -6.00 5.95
N VAL A 101 9.82 -6.75 4.99
CA VAL A 101 10.35 -6.85 3.62
C VAL A 101 9.27 -6.40 2.65
N PRO A 102 9.55 -5.44 1.75
CA PRO A 102 8.55 -4.97 0.80
C PRO A 102 8.22 -6.06 -0.21
N VAL A 103 6.95 -6.15 -0.60
CA VAL A 103 6.45 -7.14 -1.56
C VAL A 103 6.37 -6.49 -2.94
N LYS A 104 6.75 -7.22 -3.98
CA LYS A 104 6.63 -6.74 -5.36
C LYS A 104 5.17 -6.78 -5.83
N ASN A 105 4.75 -5.69 -6.47
CA ASN A 105 3.47 -5.58 -7.15
C ASN A 105 3.49 -6.37 -8.49
N LEU A 106 2.39 -6.34 -9.25
CA LEU A 106 2.28 -7.05 -10.53
C LEU A 106 3.30 -6.61 -11.58
N GLU A 107 3.76 -5.36 -11.51
CA GLU A 107 4.76 -4.78 -12.41
C GLU A 107 6.20 -5.08 -11.97
N GLY A 108 6.39 -5.74 -10.81
CA GLY A 108 7.71 -6.03 -10.24
C GLY A 108 8.29 -4.90 -9.39
N ASN A 109 7.53 -3.83 -9.16
CA ASN A 109 7.91 -2.67 -8.35
C ASN A 109 7.52 -2.85 -6.88
N TYR A 110 8.23 -2.22 -5.94
CA TYR A 110 7.94 -2.30 -4.50
C TYR A 110 6.87 -1.30 -4.01
N TYR A 111 6.44 -0.39 -4.88
CA TYR A 111 5.42 0.62 -4.60
C TYR A 111 4.70 1.00 -5.90
N SER A 112 3.58 1.71 -5.78
CA SER A 112 2.99 2.49 -6.86
C SER A 112 2.48 3.83 -6.32
N LEU A 113 2.33 4.80 -7.21
CA LEU A 113 1.70 6.07 -6.89
C LEU A 113 0.29 6.07 -7.47
N GLU A 114 -0.72 6.11 -6.60
CA GLU A 114 -2.13 6.09 -6.99
C GLU A 114 -2.82 7.41 -6.63
N ILE A 115 -3.81 7.79 -7.45
CA ILE A 115 -4.77 8.84 -7.10
C ILE A 115 -5.98 8.16 -6.46
N LEU A 116 -6.34 8.57 -5.24
CA LEU A 116 -7.44 8.01 -4.47
C LEU A 116 -8.56 9.06 -4.36
N GLY A 117 -9.81 8.67 -4.64
CA GLY A 117 -10.98 9.54 -4.41
C GLY A 117 -11.56 10.26 -5.62
N GLU A 118 -11.19 9.90 -6.85
CA GLU A 118 -11.94 10.26 -8.05
C GLU A 118 -12.44 8.97 -8.70
N GLU A 119 -13.76 8.74 -8.66
CA GLU A 119 -14.40 7.78 -9.55
C GLU A 119 -14.00 8.10 -11.00
N ASP A 120 -13.54 7.10 -11.75
CA ASP A 120 -13.97 6.81 -13.13
C ASP A 120 -14.39 8.01 -14.04
N ALA A 121 -13.65 9.13 -14.03
CA ALA A 121 -13.95 10.31 -14.86
C ALA A 121 -13.49 10.16 -16.33
N SER A 122 -13.48 8.92 -16.83
CA SER A 122 -13.23 8.61 -18.24
C SER A 122 -14.11 7.45 -18.73
N LYS A 123 -15.42 7.59 -18.50
CA LYS A 123 -16.44 7.00 -19.38
C LYS A 123 -17.44 8.10 -19.74
N ASN A 124 -17.19 8.78 -20.87
CA ASN A 124 -18.17 9.40 -21.78
C ASN A 124 -17.40 10.38 -22.71
N VAL A 125 -16.78 9.82 -23.75
CA VAL A 125 -16.70 10.50 -25.06
C VAL A 125 -17.90 10.00 -25.86
#